data_AF-A0A9P7VVS1-F1
#
_entry.id   AF-A0A9P7VVS1-F1
#
_cell.length_a   1.000
_cell.length_b   1.000
_cell.length_c   1.000
_cell.angle_alpha   90.00
_cell.angle_beta   90.00
_cell.angle_gamma   90.00
#
_symmetry.space_group_name_H-M   'P 1'
#
loop_
_entity.id
_entity.type
_entity.pdbx_description
1 polymer ?
#
loop_
_entity_poly.entity_id
_entity_poly.type
_entity_poly.pdbx_seq_one_letter_code
_entity_poly.pdbx_strand_id
1 'polypeptide(L)'
;MLSPMSTTYVAQLLFAKFAPPAATVLILWDHCLTLDEEVATMWGSLNGQILTKVVYVMNRYFTEVVMLYTTCVLGGLGSTSNTVCTKMTWLFIMSATVLAGILQSFVMMHAYRLWDHRRTIRKTLLVVFVACITGATILAVMTVLIILRSRVQVPLSVDVCPVGVKVPLTVTYIMSIMLFFNLFVIFITLYNALEIPRRSESELFDSLRRDGSRLYLIVSLLWMLLLITSVTLQTHFFFSILMLVWSLKCNIASRMHLRIESFGLSVPVQPGAVIYVRREG
;
A
#
# COMPACT_ATOMS: atom_id res chain seq x y z
N MET A 1 -8.51 -39.93 24.59
CA MET A 1 -7.08 -39.61 24.47
C MET A 1 -6.95 -38.31 23.69
N LEU A 2 -6.72 -37.18 24.35
CA LEU A 2 -6.35 -35.93 23.68
C LEU A 2 -4.87 -36.03 23.32
N SER A 3 -4.54 -36.07 22.03
CA SER A 3 -3.16 -35.87 21.58
C SER A 3 -2.66 -34.51 22.11
N PRO A 4 -1.44 -34.42 22.66
CA PRO A 4 -0.89 -33.14 23.12
C PRO A 4 -0.85 -32.17 21.94
N MET A 5 -1.61 -31.08 22.07
CA MET A 5 -1.60 -29.98 21.13
C MET A 5 -0.16 -29.46 21.07
N SER A 6 0.50 -29.54 19.91
CA SER A 6 1.92 -29.18 19.81
C SER A 6 2.12 -27.71 20.18
N THR A 7 3.17 -27.41 20.94
CA THR A 7 3.53 -26.04 21.34
C THR A 7 3.61 -25.09 20.14
N THR A 8 4.00 -25.61 18.97
CA THR A 8 3.98 -24.90 17.70
C THR A 8 2.59 -24.40 17.36
N TYR A 9 1.55 -25.25 17.41
CA TYR A 9 0.17 -24.89 17.06
C TYR A 9 -0.38 -23.73 17.89
N VAL A 10 -0.11 -23.74 19.20
CA VAL A 10 -0.53 -22.66 20.12
C VAL A 10 0.12 -21.34 19.73
N ALA A 11 1.42 -21.33 19.43
CA ALA A 11 2.12 -20.13 18.97
C ALA A 11 1.53 -19.59 17.65
N GLN A 12 1.14 -20.48 16.72
CA GLN A 12 0.52 -20.07 15.45
C GLN A 12 -0.81 -19.36 15.67
N LEU A 13 -1.65 -19.93 16.56
CA LEU A 13 -2.95 -19.38 16.89
C LEU A 13 -2.83 -18.02 17.57
N LEU A 14 -1.90 -17.90 18.53
CA LEU A 14 -1.64 -16.64 19.22
C LEU A 14 -1.14 -15.57 18.24
N PHE A 15 -0.21 -15.91 17.35
CA PHE A 15 0.27 -14.96 16.34
C PHE A 15 -0.86 -14.46 15.44
N ALA A 16 -1.69 -15.38 14.92
CA ALA A 16 -2.83 -15.02 14.07
C ALA A 16 -3.86 -14.14 14.79
N LYS A 17 -4.03 -14.33 16.11
CA LYS A 17 -4.96 -13.55 16.95
C LYS A 17 -4.43 -12.15 17.27
N PHE A 18 -3.14 -12.01 17.59
CA PHE A 18 -2.57 -10.75 18.07
C PHE A 18 -1.97 -9.86 16.98
N ALA A 19 -1.62 -10.41 15.81
CA ALA A 19 -1.01 -9.63 14.75
C ALA A 19 -1.93 -8.56 14.13
N PRO A 20 -3.23 -8.81 13.83
CA PRO A 20 -4.11 -7.77 13.30
C PRO A 20 -4.34 -6.59 14.29
N PRO A 21 -4.63 -6.82 15.59
CA PRO A 21 -4.64 -5.76 16.58
C PRO A 21 -3.32 -4.99 16.66
N ALA A 22 -2.18 -5.69 16.67
CA ALA A 22 -0.87 -5.03 16.70
C ALA A 22 -0.65 -4.13 15.47
N ALA A 23 -0.99 -4.59 14.27
CA ALA A 23 -0.93 -3.78 13.05
C ALA A 23 -1.85 -2.55 13.11
N THR A 24 -3.02 -2.70 13.73
CA THR A 24 -3.98 -1.60 13.93
C THR A 24 -3.47 -0.57 14.93
N VAL A 25 -2.87 -1.02 16.04
CA VAL A 25 -2.21 -0.12 17.00
C VAL A 25 -1.06 0.63 16.33
N LEU A 26 -0.28 -0.04 15.48
CA LEU A 26 0.86 0.58 14.80
C LEU A 26 0.43 1.70 13.84
N ILE A 27 -0.64 1.53 13.07
CA ILE A 27 -1.15 2.58 12.18
C ILE A 27 -1.78 3.76 12.95
N LEU A 28 -2.54 3.47 14.02
CA LEU A 28 -3.14 4.52 14.86
C LEU A 28 -2.10 5.29 15.67
N TRP A 29 -1.08 4.60 16.17
CA TRP A 29 0.04 5.23 16.87
C TRP A 29 0.78 6.21 15.96
N ASP A 30 1.08 5.79 14.73
CA ASP A 30 1.69 6.68 13.73
C ASP A 30 0.77 7.87 13.38
N HIS A 31 -0.55 7.68 13.41
CA HIS A 31 -1.51 8.75 13.16
C HIS A 31 -1.40 9.82 14.24
N CYS A 32 -1.46 9.41 15.51
CA CYS A 32 -1.32 10.33 16.63
C CYS A 32 0.00 11.10 16.58
N LEU A 33 1.09 10.46 16.15
CA LEU A 33 2.41 11.11 16.02
C LEU A 33 2.53 12.08 14.85
N THR A 34 1.65 12.01 13.85
CA THR A 34 1.72 12.85 12.63
C THR A 34 0.52 13.80 12.50
N LEU A 35 -0.39 13.81 13.47
CA LEU A 35 -1.64 14.57 13.43
C LEU A 35 -1.42 16.09 13.45
N ASP A 36 -0.45 16.56 14.23
CA ASP A 36 -0.09 17.98 14.31
C ASP A 36 0.45 18.50 12.98
N GLU A 37 1.38 17.75 12.37
CA GLU A 37 1.92 18.04 11.04
C GLU A 37 0.82 17.95 9.97
N GLU A 38 -0.07 16.95 10.06
CA GLU A 38 -1.19 16.78 9.15
C GLU A 38 -2.15 17.97 9.20
N VAL A 39 -2.56 18.40 10.40
CA VAL A 39 -3.46 19.54 10.58
C VAL A 39 -2.83 20.81 10.03
N ALA A 40 -1.54 21.04 10.29
CA ALA A 40 -0.84 22.20 9.78
C ALA A 40 -0.69 22.21 8.24
N THR A 41 -0.33 21.07 7.65
CA THR A 41 0.02 20.96 6.22
C THR A 41 -1.18 20.70 5.31
N MET A 42 -2.05 19.75 5.67
CA MET A 42 -3.15 19.29 4.83
C MET A 42 -4.43 20.09 5.06
N TRP A 43 -4.69 20.47 6.32
CA TRP A 43 -5.95 21.09 6.72
C TRP A 43 -5.84 22.60 6.94
N GLY A 44 -4.64 23.15 7.15
CA GLY A 44 -4.41 24.57 7.38
C GLY A 44 -4.74 25.48 6.19
N SER A 45 -4.63 24.99 4.95
CA SER A 45 -4.95 25.76 3.73
C SER A 45 -6.06 25.09 2.92
N LEU A 46 -7.22 25.75 2.81
CA LEU A 46 -8.36 25.28 2.00
C LEU A 46 -8.13 25.46 0.48
N ASN A 47 -7.18 26.29 0.07
CA ASN A 47 -6.92 26.63 -1.34
C ASN A 47 -5.98 25.63 -2.07
N GLY A 48 -5.72 24.46 -1.48
CA GLY A 48 -4.76 23.47 -1.98
C GLY A 48 -5.30 22.46 -3.02
N GLN A 49 -4.38 21.63 -3.54
CA GLN A 49 -4.66 20.59 -4.54
C GLN A 49 -5.64 19.52 -4.00
N ILE A 50 -6.92 19.62 -4.38
CA ILE A 50 -7.98 18.70 -3.94
C ILE A 50 -7.60 17.22 -4.16
N LEU A 51 -6.92 16.93 -5.28
CA LEU A 51 -6.54 15.56 -5.62
C LEU A 51 -5.56 14.94 -4.61
N THR A 52 -4.54 15.68 -4.16
CA THR A 52 -3.56 15.14 -3.19
C THR A 52 -4.22 14.91 -1.84
N LYS A 53 -5.14 15.80 -1.43
CA LYS A 53 -5.97 15.60 -0.22
C LYS A 53 -6.83 14.34 -0.31
N VAL A 54 -7.52 14.12 -1.42
CA VAL A 54 -8.35 12.92 -1.62
C VAL A 54 -7.49 11.66 -1.57
N VAL A 55 -6.35 11.64 -2.26
CA VAL A 55 -5.43 10.49 -2.26
C VAL A 55 -4.89 10.22 -0.86
N TYR A 56 -4.52 11.26 -0.12
CA TYR A 56 -4.07 11.14 1.26
C TYR A 56 -5.16 10.57 2.18
N VAL A 57 -6.38 11.11 2.12
CA VAL A 57 -7.50 10.66 2.93
C VAL A 57 -7.83 9.19 2.63
N MET A 58 -7.84 8.82 1.35
CA MET A 58 -8.03 7.43 0.93
C MET A 58 -6.89 6.53 1.42
N ASN A 59 -5.64 6.97 1.37
CA ASN A 59 -4.52 6.12 1.83
C ASN A 59 -4.48 5.97 3.35
N ARG A 60 -4.76 7.04 4.10
CA ARG A 60 -4.66 7.09 5.57
C ARG A 60 -5.95 6.59 6.23
N TYR A 61 -6.99 7.41 6.21
CA TYR A 61 -8.23 7.20 6.97
C TYR A 61 -9.01 5.96 6.49
N PHE A 62 -9.13 5.76 5.18
CA PHE A 62 -9.84 4.58 4.68
C PHE A 62 -9.08 3.28 5.02
N THR A 63 -7.74 3.28 5.01
CA THR A 63 -6.97 2.13 5.51
C THR A 63 -7.22 1.89 6.99
N GLU A 64 -7.18 2.92 7.83
CA GLU A 64 -7.39 2.79 9.28
C GLU A 64 -8.77 2.20 9.60
N VAL A 65 -9.83 2.68 8.92
CA VAL A 65 -11.19 2.14 9.06
C VAL A 65 -11.25 0.67 8.64
N VAL A 66 -10.64 0.31 7.50
CA VAL A 66 -10.61 -1.09 7.03
C VAL A 66 -9.85 -1.98 8.00
N MET A 67 -8.72 -1.52 8.54
CA MET A 67 -7.89 -2.27 9.49
C MET A 67 -8.62 -2.45 10.82
N LEU A 68 -9.26 -1.41 11.35
CA LEU A 68 -10.10 -1.46 12.55
C LEU A 68 -11.26 -2.44 12.39
N TYR A 69 -12.00 -2.34 11.29
CA TYR A 69 -13.10 -3.26 11.00
C TYR A 69 -12.61 -4.71 10.88
N THR A 70 -11.51 -4.93 10.16
CA THR A 70 -10.88 -6.25 10.00
C THR A 70 -10.47 -6.84 11.35
N THR A 71 -9.83 -6.05 12.20
CA THR A 71 -9.40 -6.45 13.54
C THR A 71 -10.59 -6.76 14.45
N CYS A 72 -11.67 -5.97 14.38
CA CYS A 72 -12.89 -6.23 15.15
C CYS A 72 -13.52 -7.58 14.78
N VAL A 73 -13.63 -7.86 13.48
CA VAL A 73 -14.20 -9.14 12.98
C VAL A 73 -13.28 -10.32 13.30
N LEU A 74 -11.97 -10.20 13.08
CA LEU A 74 -11.02 -11.30 13.33
C LEU A 74 -10.73 -11.52 14.82
N GLY A 75 -10.87 -10.49 15.65
CA GLY A 75 -10.70 -10.56 17.10
C GLY A 75 -11.85 -11.25 17.83
N GLY A 76 -12.93 -11.60 17.13
CA GLY A 76 -14.13 -12.22 17.72
C GLY A 76 -15.04 -11.24 18.45
N LEU A 77 -14.87 -9.93 18.25
CA LEU A 77 -15.77 -8.90 18.81
C LEU A 77 -17.04 -8.72 17.95
N GLY A 78 -16.98 -9.10 16.67
CA GLY A 78 -18.12 -9.04 15.75
C GLY A 78 -18.93 -10.34 15.69
N SER A 79 -20.17 -10.25 15.18
CA SER A 79 -20.97 -11.44 14.87
C SER A 79 -20.26 -12.30 13.82
N THR A 80 -20.13 -13.59 14.11
CA THR A 80 -19.50 -14.60 13.25
C THR A 80 -20.43 -15.12 12.15
N SER A 81 -21.54 -14.43 11.90
CA SER A 81 -22.47 -14.78 10.83
C SER A 81 -21.76 -14.86 9.47
N ASN A 82 -22.14 -15.86 8.66
CA ASN A 82 -21.60 -16.07 7.32
C ASN A 82 -21.70 -14.80 6.44
N THR A 83 -22.73 -13.99 6.67
CA THR A 83 -22.94 -12.70 5.99
C THR A 83 -21.89 -11.65 6.35
N VAL A 84 -21.56 -11.49 7.63
CA VAL A 84 -20.51 -10.54 8.07
C VAL A 84 -19.16 -10.98 7.52
N CYS A 85 -18.87 -12.27 7.60
CA CYS A 85 -17.61 -12.82 7.16
C CYS A 85 -17.43 -12.74 5.62
N THR A 86 -18.51 -12.85 4.85
CA THR A 86 -18.49 -12.65 3.38
C THR A 86 -18.23 -11.19 3.04
N LYS A 87 -18.96 -10.27 3.69
CA LYS A 87 -18.78 -8.82 3.51
C LYS A 87 -17.37 -8.37 3.88
N MET A 88 -16.83 -8.89 4.98
CA MET A 88 -15.48 -8.58 5.43
C MET A 88 -14.42 -9.04 4.44
N THR A 89 -14.52 -10.27 3.91
CA THR A 89 -13.56 -10.76 2.90
C THR A 89 -13.59 -9.92 1.63
N TRP A 90 -14.79 -9.59 1.14
CA TRP A 90 -14.95 -8.68 -0.01
C TRP A 90 -14.34 -7.31 0.24
N LEU A 91 -14.73 -6.68 1.36
CA LEU A 91 -14.25 -5.37 1.74
C LEU A 91 -12.73 -5.35 1.81
N PHE A 92 -12.13 -6.28 2.54
CA PHE A 92 -10.69 -6.36 2.77
C PHE A 92 -9.90 -6.56 1.47
N ILE A 93 -10.27 -7.54 0.64
CA ILE A 93 -9.50 -7.84 -0.59
C ILE A 93 -9.64 -6.72 -1.63
N MET A 94 -10.84 -6.14 -1.76
CA MET A 94 -11.07 -5.04 -2.70
C MET A 94 -10.43 -3.74 -2.24
N SER A 95 -10.60 -3.36 -0.96
CA SER A 95 -9.91 -2.20 -0.39
C SER A 95 -8.41 -2.34 -0.54
N ALA A 96 -7.91 -3.56 -0.34
CA ALA A 96 -6.51 -3.84 -0.47
C ALA A 96 -6.01 -3.57 -1.91
N THR A 97 -6.74 -4.07 -2.89
CA THR A 97 -6.34 -3.91 -4.29
C THR A 97 -6.41 -2.44 -4.73
N VAL A 98 -7.42 -1.70 -4.29
CA VAL A 98 -7.58 -0.26 -4.58
C VAL A 98 -6.43 0.55 -3.98
N LEU A 99 -6.16 0.36 -2.69
CA LEU A 99 -5.07 1.05 -1.98
C LEU A 99 -3.70 0.70 -2.53
N ALA A 100 -3.47 -0.56 -2.89
CA ALA A 100 -2.26 -0.96 -3.61
C ALA A 100 -2.14 -0.19 -4.94
N GLY A 101 -3.23 -0.05 -5.69
CA GLY A 101 -3.27 0.76 -6.91
C GLY A 101 -2.93 2.23 -6.67
N ILE A 102 -3.48 2.84 -5.62
CA ILE A 102 -3.17 4.23 -5.23
C ILE A 102 -1.67 4.37 -4.92
N LEU A 103 -1.11 3.49 -4.09
CA LEU A 103 0.32 3.51 -3.76
C LEU A 103 1.20 3.33 -5.00
N GLN A 104 0.83 2.43 -5.90
CA GLN A 104 1.57 2.22 -7.16
C GLN A 104 1.47 3.43 -8.10
N SER A 105 0.32 4.12 -8.12
CA SER A 105 0.15 5.33 -8.92
C SER A 105 1.04 6.47 -8.43
N PHE A 106 1.27 6.54 -7.11
CA PHE A 106 2.18 7.52 -6.52
C PHE A 106 3.64 7.24 -6.89
N VAL A 107 4.07 5.98 -6.79
CA VAL A 107 5.40 5.52 -7.23
C VAL A 107 5.61 5.83 -8.72
N MET A 108 4.61 5.56 -9.55
CA MET A 108 4.62 5.89 -10.97
C MET A 108 4.75 7.41 -11.21
N MET A 109 3.96 8.22 -10.51
CA MET A 109 3.96 9.68 -10.67
C MET A 109 5.32 10.28 -10.30
N HIS A 110 5.93 9.81 -9.21
CA HIS A 110 7.24 10.26 -8.79
C HIS A 110 8.34 9.83 -9.76
N ALA A 111 8.28 8.60 -10.29
CA ALA A 111 9.18 8.15 -11.36
C ALA A 111 9.01 8.96 -12.66
N TYR A 112 7.77 9.35 -13.01
CA TYR A 112 7.49 10.18 -14.17
C TYR A 112 8.07 11.60 -14.02
N ARG A 113 7.94 12.22 -12.84
CA ARG A 113 8.52 13.54 -12.55
C ARG A 113 10.04 13.56 -12.71
N LEU A 114 10.71 12.44 -12.41
CA LEU A 114 12.16 12.29 -12.59
C LEU A 114 12.60 12.32 -14.06
N TRP A 115 11.69 12.04 -15.01
CA TRP A 115 12.01 11.88 -16.43
C TRP A 115 11.78 13.12 -17.29
N ASP A 116 11.73 14.28 -16.65
CA ASP A 116 11.53 15.59 -17.27
C ASP A 116 10.45 15.58 -18.38
N HIS A 117 9.30 14.99 -18.05
CA HIS A 117 8.08 15.00 -18.87
C HIS A 117 8.15 14.36 -20.26
N ARG A 118 9.17 13.54 -20.59
CA ARG A 118 9.21 12.80 -21.87
C ARG A 118 7.92 12.00 -22.11
N ARG A 119 7.19 12.32 -23.20
CA ARG A 119 5.86 11.76 -23.51
C ARG A 119 5.87 10.24 -23.68
N THR A 120 6.96 9.68 -24.20
CA THR A 120 7.11 8.23 -24.42
C THR A 120 7.09 7.47 -23.10
N ILE A 121 7.90 7.90 -22.13
CA ILE A 121 7.99 7.25 -20.80
C ILE A 121 6.65 7.34 -20.07
N ARG A 122 5.95 8.48 -20.16
CA ARG A 122 4.60 8.62 -19.61
C ARG A 122 3.63 7.59 -20.16
N LYS A 123 3.61 7.42 -21.48
CA LYS A 123 2.72 6.45 -22.15
C LYS A 123 3.08 5.02 -21.73
N THR A 124 4.36 4.67 -21.74
CA THR A 124 4.82 3.33 -21.33
C THR A 124 4.48 3.02 -19.88
N LEU A 125 4.79 3.91 -18.94
CA LEU A 125 4.46 3.74 -17.51
C LEU A 125 2.96 3.57 -17.30
N LEU A 126 2.14 4.41 -17.96
CA LEU A 126 0.68 4.34 -17.85
C LEU A 126 0.12 3.03 -18.40
N VAL A 127 0.58 2.57 -19.57
CA VAL A 127 0.14 1.30 -20.16
C VAL A 127 0.47 0.12 -19.25
N VAL A 128 1.70 0.05 -18.74
CA VAL A 128 2.13 -1.03 -17.83
C VAL A 128 1.34 -0.97 -16.51
N PHE A 129 1.14 0.22 -15.96
CA PHE A 129 0.34 0.42 -14.74
C PHE A 129 -1.10 -0.08 -14.91
N VAL A 130 -1.80 0.35 -15.97
CA VAL A 130 -3.18 -0.07 -16.25
C VAL A 130 -3.26 -1.58 -16.44
N ALA A 131 -2.32 -2.18 -17.17
CA ALA A 131 -2.27 -3.64 -17.34
C ALA A 131 -2.09 -4.37 -16.00
N CYS A 132 -1.15 -3.94 -15.16
CA CYS A 132 -0.89 -4.56 -13.86
C CYS A 132 -2.07 -4.41 -12.88
N ILE A 133 -2.67 -3.23 -12.77
CA ILE A 133 -3.82 -3.00 -11.86
C ILE A 133 -5.05 -3.77 -12.36
N THR A 134 -5.30 -3.81 -13.66
CA THR A 134 -6.40 -4.60 -14.23
C THR A 134 -6.21 -6.10 -13.97
N GLY A 135 -5.00 -6.63 -14.21
CA GLY A 135 -4.69 -8.02 -13.90
C GLY A 135 -4.88 -8.35 -12.42
N ALA A 136 -4.40 -7.48 -11.52
CA ALA A 136 -4.55 -7.69 -10.08
C ALA A 136 -6.01 -7.60 -9.60
N THR A 137 -6.82 -6.70 -10.16
CA THR A 137 -8.24 -6.60 -9.80
C THR A 137 -9.04 -7.83 -10.24
N ILE A 138 -8.80 -8.35 -11.44
CA ILE A 138 -9.41 -9.60 -11.91
C ILE A 138 -9.02 -10.75 -10.98
N LEU A 139 -7.73 -10.89 -10.66
CA LEU A 139 -7.25 -11.93 -9.74
C LEU A 139 -7.79 -11.75 -8.32
N ALA A 140 -8.01 -10.51 -7.85
CA ALA A 140 -8.58 -10.22 -6.54
C ALA A 140 -10.04 -10.69 -6.47
N VAL A 141 -10.86 -10.40 -7.49
CA VAL A 141 -12.23 -10.91 -7.59
C VAL A 141 -12.24 -12.44 -7.61
N MET A 142 -11.39 -13.06 -8.43
CA MET A 142 -11.25 -14.52 -8.47
C MET A 142 -10.84 -15.10 -7.11
N THR A 143 -9.93 -14.43 -6.39
CA THR A 143 -9.52 -14.82 -5.03
C THR A 143 -10.70 -14.83 -4.08
N VAL A 144 -11.51 -13.77 -4.08
CA VAL A 144 -12.71 -13.69 -3.22
C VAL A 144 -13.65 -14.85 -3.53
N LEU A 145 -13.94 -15.09 -4.81
CA LEU A 145 -14.84 -16.19 -5.22
C LEU A 145 -14.32 -17.56 -4.80
N ILE A 146 -13.01 -17.81 -4.93
CA ILE A 146 -12.37 -19.07 -4.48
C ILE A 146 -12.46 -19.22 -2.96
N ILE A 147 -12.17 -18.15 -2.20
CA ILE A 147 -12.26 -18.17 -0.73
C ILE A 147 -13.70 -18.42 -0.28
N LEU A 148 -14.69 -17.80 -0.93
CA LEU A 148 -16.11 -18.01 -0.59
C LEU A 148 -16.59 -19.42 -0.96
N ARG A 149 -16.15 -19.98 -2.09
CA ARG A 149 -16.51 -21.34 -2.52
C ARG A 149 -15.89 -22.43 -1.64
N SER A 150 -14.69 -22.20 -1.10
CA SER A 150 -13.97 -23.18 -0.28
C SER A 150 -14.43 -23.24 1.18
N ARG A 151 -15.43 -22.43 1.58
CA ARG A 151 -16.06 -22.51 2.90
C ARG A 151 -16.97 -23.72 3.00
N VAL A 152 -16.39 -24.90 3.18
CA VAL A 152 -17.14 -26.08 3.63
C VAL A 152 -17.59 -25.82 5.07
N GLN A 153 -18.85 -26.14 5.38
CA GLN A 153 -19.47 -25.97 6.70
C GLN A 153 -18.67 -26.77 7.76
N VAL A 154 -17.80 -26.08 8.50
CA VAL A 154 -17.10 -26.68 9.65
C VAL A 154 -18.06 -26.67 10.85
N PRO A 155 -18.20 -27.78 11.61
CA PRO A 155 -19.07 -27.83 12.78
C PRO A 155 -18.60 -26.87 13.90
N LEU A 156 -19.31 -25.75 13.99
CA LEU A 156 -19.88 -25.08 15.18
C LEU A 156 -19.14 -25.11 16.54
N SER A 157 -17.84 -24.82 16.62
CA SER A 157 -17.21 -24.63 17.95
C SER A 157 -16.18 -23.51 18.06
N VAL A 158 -15.87 -22.78 16.99
CA VAL A 158 -14.91 -21.67 17.04
C VAL A 158 -15.48 -20.46 16.31
N ASP A 159 -15.68 -19.37 17.04
CA ASP A 159 -16.20 -18.08 16.60
C ASP A 159 -15.19 -17.27 15.76
N VAL A 160 -14.63 -17.88 14.71
CA VAL A 160 -13.72 -17.20 13.78
C VAL A 160 -14.12 -17.52 12.35
N CYS A 161 -14.07 -16.51 11.49
CA CYS A 161 -14.19 -16.64 10.05
C CYS A 161 -13.29 -17.77 9.51
N PRO A 162 -13.85 -18.89 9.01
CA PRO A 162 -13.03 -19.98 8.49
C PRO A 162 -12.34 -19.50 7.21
N VAL A 163 -11.02 -19.43 7.26
CA VAL A 163 -10.17 -19.16 6.11
C VAL A 163 -9.52 -20.47 5.70
N GLY A 164 -9.48 -20.76 4.39
CA GLY A 164 -8.88 -22.00 3.89
C GLY A 164 -7.43 -22.17 4.35
N VAL A 165 -6.99 -23.42 4.56
CA VAL A 165 -5.65 -23.75 5.10
C VAL A 165 -4.51 -23.26 4.20
N LYS A 166 -4.72 -23.30 2.88
CA LYS A 166 -3.73 -22.89 1.87
C LYS A 166 -4.10 -21.55 1.24
N VAL A 167 -3.08 -20.72 1.01
CA VAL A 167 -3.21 -19.45 0.30
C VAL A 167 -3.61 -19.75 -1.15
N PRO A 168 -4.66 -19.12 -1.70
CA PRO A 168 -5.00 -19.28 -3.11
C PRO A 168 -3.87 -18.80 -4.02
N LEU A 169 -3.57 -19.57 -5.07
CA LEU A 169 -2.52 -19.23 -6.05
C LEU A 169 -2.74 -17.86 -6.70
N THR A 170 -3.99 -17.42 -6.81
CA THR A 170 -4.37 -16.09 -7.28
C THR A 170 -3.73 -14.97 -6.45
N VAL A 171 -3.58 -15.16 -5.13
CA VAL A 171 -2.91 -14.20 -4.24
C VAL A 171 -1.43 -14.09 -4.59
N THR A 172 -0.75 -15.21 -4.79
CA THR A 172 0.66 -15.24 -5.21
C THR A 172 0.87 -14.49 -6.53
N TYR A 173 -0.04 -14.68 -7.51
CA TYR A 173 0.01 -13.93 -8.76
C TYR A 173 -0.22 -12.43 -8.58
N ILE A 174 -1.14 -12.01 -7.70
CA ILE A 174 -1.32 -10.57 -7.36
C ILE A 174 -0.03 -9.98 -6.80
N MET A 175 0.60 -10.66 -5.82
CA MET A 175 1.85 -10.21 -5.22
C MET A 175 2.97 -10.12 -6.25
N SER A 176 3.05 -11.10 -7.16
CA SER A 176 4.03 -11.14 -8.25
C SER A 176 3.84 -10.00 -9.25
N ILE A 177 2.62 -9.71 -9.69
CA ILE A 177 2.32 -8.60 -10.62
C ILE A 177 2.69 -7.26 -10.00
N MET A 178 2.36 -7.07 -8.72
CA MET A 178 2.66 -5.82 -8.00
C MET A 178 4.16 -5.63 -7.79
N LEU A 179 4.87 -6.70 -7.46
CA LEU A 179 6.33 -6.70 -7.38
C LEU A 179 6.96 -6.38 -8.74
N PHE A 180 6.51 -7.03 -9.81
CA PHE A 180 6.98 -6.79 -11.17
C PHE A 180 6.87 -5.30 -11.53
N PHE A 181 5.73 -4.67 -11.25
CA PHE A 181 5.56 -3.24 -11.48
C PHE A 181 6.57 -2.38 -10.70
N ASN A 182 6.82 -2.68 -9.42
CA ASN A 182 7.84 -1.95 -8.65
C ASN A 182 9.24 -2.13 -9.24
N LEU A 183 9.62 -3.36 -9.61
CA LEU A 183 10.91 -3.66 -10.21
C LEU A 183 11.07 -2.95 -11.56
N PHE A 184 10.00 -2.89 -12.36
CA PHE A 184 9.96 -2.14 -13.61
C PHE A 184 10.20 -0.64 -13.37
N VAL A 185 9.51 -0.03 -12.40
CA VAL A 185 9.72 1.38 -12.06
C VAL A 185 11.15 1.61 -11.57
N ILE A 186 11.70 0.75 -10.71
CA ILE A 186 13.09 0.84 -10.25
C ILE A 186 14.05 0.76 -11.45
N PHE A 187 13.88 -0.22 -12.33
CA PHE A 187 14.72 -0.39 -13.51
C PHE A 187 14.71 0.84 -14.41
N ILE A 188 13.52 1.39 -14.66
CA ILE A 188 13.33 2.64 -15.37
C ILE A 188 14.11 3.74 -14.61
N THR A 189 13.85 4.00 -13.33
CA THR A 189 14.60 5.06 -12.60
C THR A 189 16.12 4.90 -12.61
N LEU A 190 16.63 3.66 -12.61
CA LEU A 190 18.07 3.36 -12.76
C LEU A 190 18.57 3.64 -14.18
N TYR A 191 17.79 3.31 -15.21
CA TYR A 191 18.13 3.65 -16.59
C TYR A 191 18.26 5.17 -16.78
N ASN A 192 17.33 5.96 -16.24
CA ASN A 192 17.44 7.43 -16.26
C ASN A 192 18.69 7.93 -15.53
N ALA A 193 19.00 7.29 -14.40
CA ALA A 193 20.18 7.62 -13.61
C ALA A 193 21.49 7.43 -14.38
N LEU A 194 21.52 6.46 -15.31
CA LEU A 194 22.66 6.17 -16.18
C LEU A 194 22.65 7.02 -17.46
N GLU A 195 21.47 7.35 -18.02
CA GLU A 195 21.34 8.12 -19.27
C GLU A 195 21.65 9.61 -19.07
N ILE A 196 21.34 10.21 -17.91
CA ILE A 196 21.56 11.64 -17.67
C ILE A 196 23.04 11.90 -17.28
N PRO A 197 23.88 12.49 -18.17
CA PRO A 197 25.20 12.93 -17.79
C PRO A 197 25.09 14.05 -16.75
N ARG A 198 25.84 13.87 -15.67
CA ARG A 198 25.88 14.63 -14.41
C ARG A 198 26.16 16.13 -14.62
N ARG A 199 25.22 16.89 -15.17
CA ARG A 199 25.26 18.36 -15.18
C ARG A 199 24.58 18.85 -13.91
N SER A 200 25.41 19.37 -13.00
CA SER A 200 25.03 20.03 -11.76
C SER A 200 23.93 21.06 -12.02
N GLU A 201 22.91 21.09 -11.15
CA GLU A 201 22.38 22.35 -10.56
C GLU A 201 21.14 22.16 -9.66
N SER A 202 21.00 21.05 -8.92
CA SER A 202 20.03 21.07 -7.82
C SER A 202 20.28 20.03 -6.73
N GLU A 203 20.89 20.48 -5.64
CA GLU A 203 21.01 19.74 -4.37
C GLU A 203 19.65 19.20 -3.89
N LEU A 204 18.56 19.91 -4.20
CA LEU A 204 17.19 19.56 -3.84
C LEU A 204 16.71 18.29 -4.58
N PHE A 205 16.97 18.18 -5.88
CA PHE A 205 16.63 16.98 -6.64
C PHE A 205 17.49 15.78 -6.24
N ASP A 206 18.76 16.01 -5.87
CA ASP A 206 19.63 14.95 -5.37
C ASP A 206 19.14 14.40 -4.01
N SER A 207 18.66 15.27 -3.12
CA SER A 207 18.04 14.85 -1.86
C SER A 207 16.75 14.06 -2.10
N LEU A 208 15.83 14.59 -2.92
CA LEU A 208 14.57 13.92 -3.26
C LEU A 208 14.79 12.57 -3.98
N ARG A 209 15.78 12.51 -4.87
CA ARG A 209 16.16 11.27 -5.58
C ARG A 209 16.74 10.23 -4.64
N ARG A 210 17.58 10.65 -3.68
CA ARG A 210 18.16 9.77 -2.67
C ARG A 210 17.08 9.21 -1.74
N ASP A 211 16.14 10.02 -1.31
CA ASP A 211 15.06 9.60 -0.42
C ASP A 211 14.00 8.76 -1.16
N GLY A 212 13.64 9.15 -2.39
CA GLY A 212 12.71 8.41 -3.23
C GLY A 212 13.22 7.01 -3.59
N SER A 213 14.51 6.87 -3.92
CA SER A 213 15.10 5.56 -4.25
C SER A 213 15.06 4.58 -3.07
N ARG A 214 15.34 5.04 -1.84
CA ARG A 214 15.24 4.24 -0.62
C ARG A 214 13.82 3.76 -0.38
N LEU A 215 12.83 4.64 -0.59
CA LEU A 215 11.42 4.30 -0.42
C LEU A 215 10.97 3.22 -1.41
N TYR A 216 11.35 3.33 -2.69
CA TYR A 216 11.04 2.30 -3.69
C TYR A 216 11.65 0.94 -3.35
N LEU A 217 12.90 0.95 -2.88
CA LEU A 217 13.58 -0.26 -2.46
C LEU A 217 12.88 -0.91 -1.26
N ILE A 218 12.51 -0.14 -0.23
CA ILE A 218 11.76 -0.64 0.93
C ILE A 218 10.41 -1.21 0.49
N VAL A 219 9.64 -0.48 -0.33
CA VAL A 219 8.33 -0.96 -0.83
C VAL A 219 8.49 -2.24 -1.65
N SER A 220 9.52 -2.34 -2.49
CA SER A 220 9.83 -3.55 -3.27
C SER A 220 10.18 -4.74 -2.36
N LEU A 221 11.00 -4.52 -1.32
CA LEU A 221 11.33 -5.56 -0.33
C LEU A 221 10.10 -6.03 0.45
N LEU A 222 9.18 -5.13 0.79
CA LEU A 222 7.92 -5.48 1.43
C LEU A 222 7.03 -6.34 0.50
N TRP A 223 6.99 -6.05 -0.80
CA TRP A 223 6.31 -6.92 -1.78
C TRP A 223 6.99 -8.27 -1.95
N MET A 224 8.33 -8.31 -1.97
CA MET A 224 9.09 -9.57 -1.97
C MET A 224 8.75 -10.43 -0.76
N LEU A 225 8.70 -9.84 0.43
CA LEU A 225 8.31 -10.53 1.66
C LEU A 225 6.89 -11.12 1.55
N LEU A 226 5.94 -10.35 1.04
CA LEU A 226 4.56 -10.83 0.82
C LEU A 226 4.51 -11.96 -0.21
N LEU A 227 5.28 -11.87 -1.29
CA LEU A 227 5.35 -12.93 -2.29
C LEU A 227 5.91 -14.22 -1.69
N ILE A 228 7.06 -14.14 -0.99
CA ILE A 228 7.69 -15.30 -0.34
C ILE A 228 6.72 -15.94 0.65
N THR A 229 6.14 -15.14 1.54
CA THR A 229 5.20 -15.64 2.55
C THR A 229 3.91 -16.21 1.95
N SER A 230 3.43 -15.70 0.81
CA SER A 230 2.27 -16.27 0.11
C SER A 230 2.51 -17.68 -0.42
N VAL A 231 3.78 -18.03 -0.72
CA VAL A 231 4.16 -19.35 -1.24
C VAL A 231 4.52 -20.31 -0.10
N THR A 232 5.15 -19.81 0.96
CA THR A 232 5.73 -20.66 2.02
C THR A 232 4.81 -20.87 3.22
N LEU A 233 3.94 -19.92 3.54
CA LEU A 233 3.16 -19.94 4.78
C LEU A 233 1.69 -20.33 4.56
N GLN A 234 1.07 -20.79 5.64
CA GLN A 234 -0.37 -21.01 5.70
C GLN A 234 -1.14 -19.67 5.72
N THR A 235 -2.41 -19.71 5.35
CA THR A 235 -3.20 -18.49 5.13
C THR A 235 -3.32 -17.59 6.36
N HIS A 236 -3.43 -18.16 7.57
CA HIS A 236 -3.54 -17.37 8.81
C HIS A 236 -2.28 -16.54 9.09
N PHE A 237 -1.10 -17.13 8.86
CA PHE A 237 0.18 -16.42 8.99
C PHE A 237 0.36 -15.39 7.90
N PHE A 238 0.08 -15.79 6.66
CA PHE A 238 0.15 -14.88 5.52
C PHE A 238 -0.72 -13.64 5.76
N PHE A 239 -1.97 -13.82 6.19
CA PHE A 239 -2.89 -12.71 6.47
C PHE A 239 -2.37 -11.79 7.59
N SER A 240 -1.79 -12.38 8.64
CA SER A 240 -1.20 -11.64 9.75
C SER A 240 0.00 -10.78 9.32
N ILE A 241 0.90 -11.36 8.52
CA ILE A 241 2.04 -10.64 7.94
C ILE A 241 1.55 -9.59 6.95
N LEU A 242 0.53 -9.91 6.14
CA LEU A 242 -0.10 -8.98 5.22
C LEU A 242 -0.60 -7.73 5.94
N MET A 243 -1.31 -7.87 7.06
CA MET A 243 -1.77 -6.75 7.89
C MET A 243 -0.62 -5.90 8.42
N LEU A 244 0.46 -6.52 8.91
CA LEU A 244 1.62 -5.79 9.41
C LEU A 244 2.33 -5.00 8.30
N VAL A 245 2.59 -5.66 7.16
CA VAL A 245 3.19 -5.02 5.98
C VAL A 245 2.28 -3.93 5.44
N TRP A 246 0.95 -4.13 5.49
CA TRP A 246 -0.04 -3.12 5.12
C TRP A 246 0.13 -1.84 5.91
N SER A 247 0.08 -1.96 7.24
CA SER A 247 0.24 -0.84 8.17
C SER A 247 1.54 -0.09 7.89
N LEU A 248 2.65 -0.83 7.75
CA LEU A 248 3.96 -0.23 7.47
C LEU A 248 3.97 0.54 6.14
N LYS A 249 3.41 -0.02 5.07
CA LYS A 249 3.32 0.64 3.76
C LYS A 249 2.48 1.93 3.83
N CYS A 250 1.35 1.89 4.53
CA CYS A 250 0.48 3.07 4.67
C CYS A 250 1.13 4.17 5.51
N ASN A 251 1.85 3.82 6.59
CA ASN A 251 2.61 4.79 7.41
C ASN A 251 3.73 5.44 6.59
N ILE A 252 4.53 4.63 5.87
CA ILE A 252 5.61 5.14 5.00
C ILE A 252 5.04 6.08 3.94
N ALA A 253 3.94 5.69 3.29
CA ALA A 253 3.31 6.50 2.25
C ALA A 253 2.74 7.81 2.81
N SER A 254 2.12 7.78 3.99
CA SER A 254 1.54 8.97 4.61
C SER A 254 2.62 9.98 5.03
N ARG A 255 3.72 9.50 5.65
CA ARG A 255 4.88 10.36 5.97
C ARG A 255 5.54 10.93 4.73
N MET A 256 5.65 10.15 3.65
CA MET A 256 6.18 10.65 2.39
C MET A 256 5.29 11.75 1.81
N HIS A 257 3.96 11.59 1.90
CA HIS A 257 3.01 12.59 1.41
C HIS A 257 3.11 13.90 2.18
N LEU A 258 3.13 13.83 3.53
CA LEU A 258 3.30 15.00 4.38
C LEU A 258 4.60 15.75 4.07
N ARG A 259 5.70 15.01 3.90
CA ARG A 259 7.02 15.60 3.60
C ARG A 259 7.06 16.30 2.24
N ILE A 260 6.35 15.79 1.23
CA ILE A 260 6.28 16.45 -0.08
C ILE A 260 5.49 17.76 0.01
N GLU A 261 4.36 17.74 0.72
CA GLU A 261 3.51 18.93 0.89
C GLU A 261 4.20 19.99 1.77
N SER A 262 4.94 19.57 2.80
CA SER A 262 5.73 20.47 3.64
C SER A 262 6.80 21.23 2.83
N PHE A 263 7.46 20.55 1.88
CA PHE A 263 8.39 21.22 0.97
C PHE A 263 7.69 22.20 0.04
N GLY A 264 6.48 21.86 -0.44
CA GLY A 264 5.66 22.74 -1.27
C GLY A 264 5.31 24.06 -0.57
N LEU A 265 5.12 24.05 0.75
CA LEU A 265 4.86 25.26 1.55
C LEU A 265 6.11 26.09 1.83
N SER A 266 7.29 25.45 1.91
CA SER A 266 8.55 26.11 2.27
C SER A 266 9.19 26.89 1.13
N VAL A 267 8.76 26.67 -0.13
CA VAL A 267 9.24 27.47 -1.27
C VAL A 267 8.45 28.78 -1.26
N PRO A 268 9.04 29.92 -0.84
CA PRO A 268 8.36 31.20 -0.95
C PRO A 268 8.05 31.44 -2.42
N VAL A 269 6.76 31.54 -2.75
CA VAL A 269 6.31 32.11 -4.02
C VAL A 269 6.86 33.54 -4.02
N GLN A 270 7.99 33.78 -4.69
CA GLN A 270 8.47 35.13 -4.91
C GLN A 270 7.36 35.90 -5.62
N PRO A 271 6.75 36.92 -4.97
CA PRO A 271 5.75 37.75 -5.63
C PRO A 271 6.52 38.73 -6.51
N GLY A 272 6.85 38.34 -7.74
CA GLY A 272 7.59 39.24 -8.63
C GLY A 272 8.34 38.64 -9.81
N ALA A 273 8.27 37.33 -10.09
CA ALA A 273 8.84 36.79 -11.32
C ALA A 273 7.96 37.19 -12.53
N VAL A 274 8.11 38.45 -12.95
CA VAL A 274 7.61 39.00 -14.20
C VAL A 274 8.20 38.14 -15.32
N ILE A 275 7.34 37.36 -15.95
CA ILE A 275 7.64 36.61 -17.16
C ILE A 275 7.99 37.66 -18.23
N TYR A 276 9.28 37.89 -18.47
CA TYR A 276 9.73 38.56 -19.68
C TYR A 276 9.39 37.64 -20.86
N VAL A 277 8.25 37.89 -21.48
CA VAL A 277 7.91 37.37 -22.79
C VAL A 277 8.92 37.97 -23.76
N ARG A 278 10.00 37.24 -24.03
CA ARG A 278 10.94 37.55 -25.10
C ARG A 278 10.21 37.33 -26.42
N ARG A 279 9.68 38.41 -26.98
CA ARG A 279 9.15 38.48 -28.35
C ARG A 279 10.36 38.51 -29.28
N GLU A 280 10.78 37.37 -29.79
CA GLU A 280 11.65 37.31 -30.96
C GLU A 280 10.78 37.56 -32.20
N GLY A 281 11.24 38.50 -33.04
CA GLY A 281 10.54 39.02 -34.21
C GLY A 281 10.66 38.16 -35.45
#